data_AF-A0A535PKA0-F1
#
_entry.id   AF-A0A535PKA0-F1
#
_cell.length_a   1.000
_cell.length_b   1.000
_cell.length_c   1.000
_cell.angle_alpha   90.00
_cell.angle_beta   90.00
_cell.angle_gamma   90.00
#
_symmetry.space_group_name_H-M   'P 1'
#
loop_
_entity.id
_entity.type
_entity.pdbx_description
1 polymer ?
#
loop_
_entity_poly.entity_id
_entity_poly.type
_entity_poly.pdbx_seq_one_letter_code
_entity_poly.pdbx_strand_id
1 'polypeptide(L)'
;MTHAVDLQADVADILLSEERIQARVTELGRQITDDYAGRRLTLVSVLKGSLPFMADLMRVIDLPLRIDLMEVSSYGGTTTESS
;
A
#
# COMPACT_ATOMS: atom_id res chain seq x y z
N MET A 1 6.56 -14.33 31.59
CA MET A 1 6.52 -15.33 30.51
C MET A 1 5.92 -14.66 29.29
N THR A 2 6.73 -14.38 28.28
CA THR A 2 6.26 -13.77 27.02
C THR A 2 5.65 -14.88 26.19
N HIS A 3 4.32 -14.88 26.04
CA HIS A 3 3.67 -15.72 25.03
C HIS A 3 4.14 -15.22 23.66
N ALA A 4 4.92 -16.03 22.94
CA ALA A 4 5.21 -15.76 21.55
C ALA A 4 3.91 -15.94 20.76
N VAL A 5 3.44 -14.88 20.13
CA VAL A 5 2.29 -14.93 19.23
C VAL A 5 2.75 -15.54 17.91
N ASP A 6 2.19 -16.69 17.53
CA ASP A 6 2.39 -17.28 16.21
C ASP A 6 1.33 -16.70 15.24
N LEU A 7 1.69 -15.61 14.57
CA LEU A 7 0.80 -14.92 13.64
C LEU A 7 0.48 -15.74 12.39
N GLN A 8 1.26 -16.79 12.08
CA GLN A 8 0.99 -17.63 10.91
C GLN A 8 -0.12 -18.65 11.21
N ALA A 9 -0.24 -19.11 12.46
CA ALA A 9 -1.31 -20.01 12.88
C ALA A 9 -2.70 -19.39 12.79
N ASP A 10 -2.80 -18.05 12.83
CA ASP A 10 -4.07 -17.30 12.73
C ASP A 10 -4.51 -17.04 11.28
N VAL A 11 -3.72 -17.43 10.28
CA VAL A 11 -4.04 -17.23 8.85
C VAL A 11 -4.79 -18.45 8.32
N ALA A 12 -6.05 -18.25 7.92
CA ALA A 12 -6.87 -19.32 7.33
C ALA A 12 -6.35 -19.73 5.93
N ASP A 13 -6.14 -18.75 5.05
CA ASP A 13 -5.71 -18.97 3.66
C ASP A 13 -4.82 -17.83 3.16
N ILE A 14 -3.89 -18.14 2.25
CA ILE A 14 -3.06 -17.14 1.56
C ILE A 14 -3.79 -16.68 0.30
N LEU A 15 -4.45 -15.52 0.36
CA LEU A 15 -5.16 -14.94 -0.80
C LEU A 15 -4.21 -14.37 -1.86
N LEU A 16 -3.14 -13.72 -1.39
CA LEU A 16 -2.10 -13.11 -2.22
C LEU A 16 -0.75 -13.50 -1.62
N SER A 17 0.08 -14.18 -2.42
CA SER A 17 1.47 -14.44 -2.02
C SER A 17 2.31 -13.18 -2.13
N GLU A 18 3.45 -13.17 -1.45
CA GLU A 18 4.41 -12.07 -1.52
C GLU A 18 4.84 -11.79 -2.97
N GLU A 19 5.13 -12.83 -3.74
CA GLU A 19 5.55 -12.71 -5.14
C GLU A 19 4.45 -12.08 -6.00
N ARG A 20 3.19 -12.43 -5.76
CA ARG A 20 2.05 -11.86 -6.48
C ARG A 20 1.89 -10.37 -6.17
N ILE A 21 2.08 -9.98 -4.91
CA ILE A 21 2.04 -8.58 -4.48
C ILE A 21 3.19 -7.80 -5.14
N GLN A 22 4.43 -8.29 -5.04
CA GLN A 22 5.59 -7.60 -5.60
C GLN A 22 5.55 -7.49 -7.14
N ALA A 23 5.07 -8.54 -7.82
CA ALA A 23 4.86 -8.49 -9.27
C ALA A 23 3.84 -7.40 -9.63
N ARG A 24 2.73 -7.31 -8.90
CA ARG A 24 1.71 -6.28 -9.16
C ARG A 24 2.21 -4.87 -8.85
N VAL A 25 2.97 -4.71 -7.77
CA VAL A 25 3.61 -3.43 -7.41
C VAL A 25 4.53 -2.95 -8.53
N THR A 26 5.39 -3.84 -9.04
CA THR A 26 6.31 -3.52 -10.14
C THR A 26 5.56 -3.13 -11.41
N GLU A 27 4.50 -3.86 -11.75
CA GLU A 27 3.65 -3.55 -12.89
C GLU A 27 3.00 -2.15 -12.77
N LEU A 28 2.46 -1.84 -11.60
CA LEU A 28 1.86 -0.53 -11.31
C LEU A 28 2.91 0.59 -11.32
N GLY A 29 4.08 0.36 -10.75
CA GLY A 29 5.19 1.32 -10.75
C GLY A 29 5.62 1.71 -12.16
N ARG A 30 5.73 0.73 -13.06
CA ARG A 30 6.03 0.96 -14.48
C ARG A 30 4.92 1.76 -15.16
N GLN A 31 3.65 1.38 -14.95
CA GLN A 31 2.51 2.11 -15.52
C GLN A 31 2.48 3.58 -15.06
N ILE A 32 2.65 3.83 -13.76
CA ILE A 32 2.70 5.19 -13.21
C ILE A 32 3.89 5.98 -13.77
N THR A 33 5.05 5.35 -13.91
CA THR A 33 6.25 5.97 -14.49
C THR A 33 5.98 6.45 -15.91
N ASP A 34 5.38 5.60 -16.75
CA ASP A 34 5.03 5.94 -18.13
C ASP A 34 3.97 7.06 -18.18
N ASP A 35 2.91 6.94 -17.38
CA ASP A 35 1.77 7.86 -17.37
C ASP A 35 2.12 9.27 -16.86
N TYR A 36 3.10 9.36 -15.96
CA TYR A 36 3.56 10.60 -15.34
C TYR A 36 4.91 11.09 -15.87
N ALA A 37 5.42 10.51 -16.96
CA ALA A 37 6.66 10.94 -17.59
C ALA A 37 6.65 12.46 -17.89
N GLY A 38 7.67 13.17 -17.39
CA GLY A 38 7.79 14.64 -17.53
C GLY A 38 6.80 15.45 -16.69
N ARG A 39 6.03 14.82 -15.79
CA ARG A 39 5.08 15.48 -14.90
C ARG A 39 5.54 15.42 -13.46
N ARG A 40 5.00 16.31 -12.63
CA ARG A 40 5.23 16.27 -11.18
C ARG A 40 4.28 15.26 -10.55
N LEU A 41 4.84 14.22 -9.94
CA LEU A 41 4.09 13.20 -9.21
C LEU A 41 4.09 13.52 -7.70
N THR A 42 2.92 13.47 -7.07
CA THR A 42 2.78 13.43 -5.62
C THR A 42 2.00 12.16 -5.27
N LEU A 43 2.57 11.30 -4.45
CA LEU A 43 1.88 10.14 -3.87
C LEU A 43 1.27 10.54 -2.52
N VAL A 44 -0.02 10.30 -2.34
CA VAL A 44 -0.74 10.62 -1.09
C VAL A 44 -1.21 9.32 -0.44
N SER A 45 -0.75 9.04 0.77
CA SER A 45 -1.09 7.80 1.50
C SER A 45 -2.07 8.07 2.63
N VAL A 46 -3.12 7.26 2.74
CA VAL A 46 -4.05 7.32 3.87
C VAL A 46 -3.61 6.36 4.97
N LEU A 47 -3.27 6.91 6.13
CA LEU A 47 -2.75 6.14 7.26
C LEU A 47 -3.84 5.26 7.91
N LYS A 48 -3.51 4.10 8.46
CA LYS A 48 -2.14 3.53 8.65
C LYS A 48 -1.81 2.39 7.69
N GLY A 49 -2.82 1.63 7.26
CA GLY A 49 -2.64 0.36 6.55
C GLY A 49 -2.01 0.46 5.15
N SER A 50 -2.04 1.64 4.52
CA SER A 50 -1.45 1.84 3.19
C SER A 50 0.07 1.94 3.18
N LEU A 51 0.71 2.13 4.34
CA LEU A 51 2.15 2.42 4.41
C LEU A 51 3.06 1.35 3.77
N PRO A 52 2.89 0.04 4.03
CA PRO A 52 3.76 -0.96 3.41
C PRO A 52 3.64 -0.96 1.89
N PHE A 53 2.41 -0.91 1.37
CA PHE A 53 2.16 -0.86 -0.07
C PHE A 53 2.73 0.42 -0.71
N MET A 54 2.53 1.58 -0.07
CA MET A 54 3.10 2.85 -0.55
C MET A 54 4.64 2.79 -0.59
N ALA A 55 5.27 2.18 0.42
CA ALA A 55 6.72 2.05 0.48
C ALA A 55 7.29 1.16 -0.62
N ASP A 56 6.60 0.06 -0.96
CA ASP A 56 7.01 -0.81 -2.06
C ASP A 56 6.78 -0.12 -3.41
N LEU A 57 5.63 0.54 -3.58
CA LEU A 57 5.28 1.23 -4.83
C LEU A 57 6.21 2.40 -5.14
N MET A 58 6.54 3.24 -4.17
CA MET A 58 7.42 4.40 -4.40
C MET A 58 8.84 4.01 -4.82
N ARG A 59 9.32 2.81 -4.45
CA ARG A 59 10.67 2.31 -4.80
C ARG A 59 10.79 1.88 -6.26
N VAL A 60 9.68 1.50 -6.88
CA VAL A 60 9.65 0.98 -8.27
C VAL A 60 9.21 2.03 -9.29
N ILE A 61 8.78 3.22 -8.86
CA ILE A 61 8.47 4.35 -9.74
C ILE A 61 9.76 5.09 -10.07
N ASP A 62 10.12 5.14 -11.35
CA ASP A 62 11.36 5.78 -11.84
C ASP A 62 11.11 7.25 -12.22
N LEU A 63 10.64 8.05 -11.25
CA LEU A 63 10.38 9.48 -11.42
C LEU A 63 10.68 10.25 -10.13
N PRO A 64 11.12 11.52 -10.23
CA PRO A 64 11.11 12.42 -9.09
C PRO A 64 9.68 12.60 -8.56
N LEU A 65 9.46 12.21 -7.31
CA LEU A 65 8.14 12.26 -6.68
C LEU A 65 8.19 12.97 -5.32
N ARG A 66 7.02 13.44 -4.88
CA ARG A 66 6.77 13.89 -3.51
C ARG A 66 5.85 12.90 -2.81
N ILE A 67 5.93 12.85 -1.48
CA ILE A 67 5.08 12.01 -0.65
C ILE A 67 4.31 12.93 0.29
N ASP A 68 3.02 12.66 0.45
CA ASP A 68 2.16 13.26 1.46
C ASP A 68 1.37 12.18 2.20
N LEU A 69 1.03 12.43 3.46
CA LEU A 69 0.34 11.49 4.33
C LEU A 69 -0.89 12.15 4.92
N MET A 70 -2.01 11.45 4.88
CA MET A 70 -3.26 11.88 5.51
C MET A 70 -3.68 10.85 6.55
N GLU A 71 -3.92 11.31 7.78
CA GLU A 71 -4.61 10.51 8.79
C GLU A 71 -6.08 10.94 8.82
N VAL A 72 -6.97 10.00 8.54
CA VAL A 72 -8.41 10.22 8.61
C VAL A 72 -8.99 9.31 9.68
N SER A 73 -9.79 9.88 10.56
CA SER A 73 -10.64 9.12 11.47
C SER A 73 -12.03 9.03 10.86
N SER A 74 -12.56 7.81 10.77
CA SER A 74 -13.98 7.66 10.47
C SER A 74 -14.79 8.31 11.59
N TYR A 75 -15.81 9.11 11.25
CA TYR A 75 -16.81 9.54 12.23
C TYR A 75 -17.44 8.28 12.82
N GLY A 76 -17.17 8.02 14.12
CA GLY A 76 -17.65 6.82 14.79
C GLY A 76 -19.17 6.75 14.74
N GLY A 77 -19.71 5.82 13.93
CA GLY A 77 -21.14 5.54 13.92
C GLY A 77 -21.80 5.27 12.57
N THR A 78 -21.11 5.37 11.43
CA THR A 78 -21.69 4.94 10.14
C THR A 78 -20.79 3.93 9.45
N THR A 79 -21.24 2.67 9.44
CA THR A 79 -20.70 1.59 8.61
C THR A 79 -20.53 2.12 7.18
N THR A 80 -19.30 2.18 6.70
CA THR A 80 -19.05 2.35 5.27
C THR A 80 -18.74 0.97 4.72
N GLU A 81 -19.72 0.37 4.06
CA GLU A 81 -19.47 -0.72 3.12
C GLU A 81 -18.81 -0.13 1.88
N SER A 82 -17.65 -0.66 1.49
CA SER A 82 -17.07 -0.42 0.18
C SER A 82 -17.08 -1.74 -0.58
N SER A 83 -17.67 -1.70 -1.78
CA SER A 83 -17.85 -2.82 -2.71
C SER A 83 -16.55 -3.35 -3.31
#